data_AF-T1C1S1-F1
#
_entry.id   AF-T1C1S1-F1
#
_cell.length_a   1.000
_cell.length_b   1.000
_cell.length_c   1.000
_cell.angle_alpha   90.00
_cell.angle_beta   90.00
_cell.angle_gamma   90.00
#
_symmetry.space_group_name_H-M   'P 1'
#
loop_
_entity.id
_entity.type
_entity.pdbx_description
1 polymer ?
#
loop_
_entity_poly.entity_id
_entity_poly.type
_entity_poly.pdbx_seq_one_letter_code
_entity_poly.pdbx_strand_id
1 'polypeptide(L)'
;MDTRMRVVLGWHMHQPEYRDPDSGEYRLPWTYLHAIKDYTDMAAHLEDQPAARAVVNFTPVLLEQIEDYADQIRSYFFMGQPLRDPMLRALASEKFPESPQHRRKLVAWALRANREHLINPYPAYLALAERADALLADPQAVPDEAFLADLLTWYHLAWMGETVKRTCLLVQKLLAQQHAFQPVQRRELVREIGKLIAGVIPRYRHLADDGKIELSMTPYGHPIVP
;
A
#
# COMPACT_ATOMS: atom_id res chain seq x y z
N MET A 1 32.69 -3.92 -32.91
CA MET A 1 32.09 -2.82 -32.13
C MET A 1 30.76 -3.31 -31.62
N ASP A 2 30.43 -3.07 -30.35
CA ASP A 2 29.10 -3.42 -29.81
C ASP A 2 28.06 -2.55 -30.52
N THR A 3 27.17 -3.17 -31.29
CA THR A 3 26.15 -2.52 -32.11
C THR A 3 24.84 -2.28 -31.35
N ARG A 4 24.77 -2.67 -30.08
CA ARG A 4 23.55 -2.55 -29.26
C ARG A 4 23.35 -1.12 -28.76
N MET A 5 22.08 -0.69 -28.77
CA MET A 5 21.68 0.59 -28.18
C MET A 5 21.86 0.54 -26.66
N ARG A 6 22.55 1.53 -26.09
CA ARG A 6 22.66 1.69 -24.64
C ARG A 6 21.38 2.34 -24.13
N VAL A 7 20.66 1.64 -23.26
CA VAL A 7 19.42 2.09 -22.64
C VAL A 7 19.65 2.17 -21.13
N VAL A 8 19.20 3.26 -20.51
CA VAL A 8 19.17 3.43 -19.06
C VAL A 8 17.73 3.63 -18.63
N LEU A 9 17.24 2.77 -17.74
CA LEU A 9 15.95 2.93 -17.09
C LEU A 9 16.15 3.70 -15.79
N GLY A 10 15.53 4.88 -15.68
CA GLY A 10 15.54 5.70 -14.48
C GLY A 10 14.19 5.67 -13.79
N TRP A 11 14.14 5.18 -12.56
CA TRP A 11 12.93 5.13 -11.74
C TRP A 11 12.98 6.18 -10.66
N HIS A 12 12.06 7.13 -10.72
CA HIS A 12 11.94 8.20 -9.75
C HIS A 12 10.85 7.89 -8.74
N MET A 13 11.24 7.57 -7.51
CA MET A 13 10.34 7.22 -6.42
C MET A 13 10.15 8.43 -5.49
N HIS A 14 8.94 8.97 -5.51
CA HIS A 14 8.58 10.12 -4.71
C HIS A 14 7.15 10.00 -4.18
N GLN A 15 6.97 10.45 -2.95
CA GLN A 15 5.69 10.80 -2.36
C GLN A 15 5.85 12.10 -1.55
N PRO A 16 4.87 13.01 -1.58
CA PRO A 16 4.78 14.12 -0.64
C PRO A 16 4.79 13.65 0.83
N GLU A 17 5.08 14.56 1.76
CA GLU A 17 4.83 14.31 3.19
C GLU A 17 3.32 14.25 3.44
N TYR A 18 2.81 13.07 3.75
CA TYR A 18 1.41 12.85 4.08
C TYR A 18 1.15 12.78 5.58
N ARG A 19 2.20 12.68 6.39
CA ARG A 19 2.12 12.70 7.85
C ARG A 19 1.89 14.13 8.31
N ASP A 20 0.84 14.31 9.10
CA ASP A 20 0.57 15.56 9.78
C ASP A 20 1.67 15.83 10.83
N PRO A 21 2.34 17.00 10.80
CA PRO A 21 3.50 17.25 11.67
C PRO A 21 3.11 17.39 13.15
N ASP A 22 1.87 17.77 13.46
CA ASP A 22 1.41 18.00 14.83
C ASP A 22 0.89 16.70 15.47
N SER A 23 0.01 15.98 14.77
CA SER A 23 -0.64 14.76 15.27
C SER A 23 0.12 13.47 14.93
N GLY A 24 0.97 13.49 13.91
CA GLY A 24 1.60 12.30 13.34
C GLY A 24 0.64 11.39 12.58
N GLU A 25 -0.64 11.76 12.41
CA GLU A 25 -1.60 10.98 11.63
C GLU A 25 -1.36 11.13 10.12
N TYR A 26 -1.56 10.05 9.37
CA TYR A 26 -1.44 10.09 7.93
C TYR A 26 -2.73 10.59 7.28
N ARG A 27 -2.62 11.64 6.47
CA ARG A 27 -3.75 12.24 5.75
C ARG A 27 -4.13 11.46 4.50
N LEU A 28 -3.17 10.76 3.89
CA LEU A 28 -3.37 9.93 2.70
C LEU A 28 -2.51 8.65 2.80
N PRO A 29 -3.05 7.51 2.33
CA PRO A 29 -2.42 6.19 2.45
C PRO A 29 -1.34 5.89 1.40
N TRP A 30 -1.00 6.86 0.54
CA TRP A 30 -0.25 6.58 -0.70
C TRP A 30 1.14 6.02 -0.48
N THR A 31 1.88 6.48 0.52
CA THR A 31 3.22 5.96 0.83
C THR A 31 3.21 4.45 1.04
N TYR A 32 2.34 3.93 1.91
CA TYR A 32 2.33 2.51 2.19
C TYR A 32 1.70 1.69 1.05
N LEU A 33 0.70 2.23 0.35
CA LEU A 33 0.09 1.56 -0.80
C LEU A 33 1.09 1.36 -1.94
N HIS A 34 1.87 2.39 -2.28
CA HIS A 34 2.93 2.27 -3.27
C HIS A 34 4.09 1.38 -2.77
N ALA A 35 4.35 1.35 -1.45
CA ALA A 35 5.33 0.44 -0.88
C ALA A 35 4.95 -1.03 -1.05
N ILE A 36 3.71 -1.42 -0.77
CA ILE A 36 3.23 -2.82 -0.93
C ILE A 36 2.97 -3.22 -2.40
N LYS A 37 2.96 -2.24 -3.30
CA LYS A 37 2.75 -2.41 -4.74
C LYS A 37 4.03 -2.18 -5.51
N ASP A 38 4.21 -0.95 -5.98
CA ASP A 38 5.19 -0.57 -6.99
C ASP A 38 6.61 -0.76 -6.48
N TYR A 39 6.95 -0.25 -5.29
CA TYR A 39 8.32 -0.36 -4.79
C TYR A 39 8.69 -1.83 -4.50
N THR A 40 7.73 -2.63 -4.04
CA THR A 40 7.91 -4.07 -3.82
C THR A 40 8.08 -4.86 -5.12
N ASP A 41 7.23 -4.63 -6.12
CA ASP A 41 7.29 -5.34 -7.41
C ASP A 41 8.49 -4.90 -8.25
N MET A 42 8.84 -3.62 -8.24
CA MET A 42 10.00 -3.09 -8.97
C MET A 42 11.30 -3.71 -8.45
N ALA A 43 11.45 -3.86 -7.13
CA ALA A 43 12.57 -4.60 -6.54
C ALA A 43 12.53 -6.08 -6.96
N ALA A 44 11.35 -6.71 -6.95
CA ALA A 44 11.21 -8.12 -7.30
C ALA A 44 11.64 -8.40 -8.75
N HIS A 45 11.29 -7.53 -9.70
CA HIS A 45 11.72 -7.68 -11.09
C HIS A 45 13.24 -7.56 -11.26
N LEU A 46 13.90 -6.69 -10.50
CA LEU A 46 15.36 -6.57 -10.51
C LEU A 46 16.05 -7.77 -9.84
N GLU A 47 15.43 -8.33 -8.80
CA GLU A 47 15.91 -9.55 -8.14
C GLU A 47 15.83 -10.75 -9.09
N ASP A 48 14.67 -10.95 -9.73
CA ASP A 48 14.35 -12.11 -10.58
C ASP A 48 15.06 -12.09 -11.94
N GLN A 49 15.48 -10.93 -12.43
CA GLN A 49 16.26 -10.81 -13.67
C GLN A 49 17.73 -10.47 -13.37
N PRO A 50 18.66 -11.45 -13.36
CA PRO A 50 20.06 -11.22 -13.00
C PRO A 50 20.78 -10.18 -13.85
N ALA A 51 20.40 -10.03 -15.11
CA ALA A 51 21.02 -9.08 -16.04
C ALA A 51 20.39 -7.67 -16.01
N ALA A 52 19.28 -7.47 -15.30
CA ALA A 52 18.60 -6.19 -15.25
C ALA A 52 19.46 -5.16 -14.50
N ARG A 53 19.50 -3.94 -15.03
CA ARG A 53 20.14 -2.78 -14.40
C ARG A 53 19.20 -1.58 -14.48
N ALA A 54 19.15 -0.77 -13.43
CA ALA A 54 18.36 0.46 -13.40
C ALA A 54 19.02 1.51 -12.51
N VAL A 55 18.69 2.77 -12.74
CA VAL A 55 18.94 3.86 -11.79
C VAL A 55 17.67 4.03 -10.97
N VAL A 56 17.78 3.99 -9.65
CA VAL A 56 16.65 4.21 -8.74
C VAL A 56 16.91 5.46 -7.93
N ASN A 57 16.00 6.41 -8.03
CA ASN A 57 16.03 7.66 -7.29
C ASN A 57 15.00 7.62 -6.16
N PHE A 58 15.42 8.00 -4.95
CA PHE A 58 14.54 8.20 -3.81
C PHE A 58 14.58 9.65 -3.32
N THR A 59 13.42 10.21 -2.97
CA THR A 59 13.37 11.41 -2.14
C THR A 59 13.51 11.06 -0.66
N PRO A 60 14.31 11.80 0.14
CA PRO A 60 14.47 11.53 1.57
C PRO A 60 13.15 11.42 2.33
N VAL A 61 12.20 12.33 2.06
CA VAL A 61 10.88 12.34 2.73
C VAL A 61 10.05 11.07 2.46
N LEU A 62 10.30 10.39 1.34
CA LEU A 62 9.65 9.10 1.05
C LEU A 62 10.25 8.01 1.96
N LEU A 63 11.58 7.96 2.08
CA LEU A 63 12.25 6.96 2.91
C LEU A 63 11.84 7.09 4.39
N GLU A 64 11.81 8.31 4.92
CA GLU A 64 11.39 8.58 6.29
C GLU A 64 9.96 8.11 6.56
N GLN A 65 9.03 8.30 5.61
CA GLN A 65 7.67 7.81 5.76
C GLN A 65 7.58 6.27 5.64
N ILE A 66 8.37 5.63 4.77
CA ILE A 66 8.42 4.15 4.68
C ILE A 66 8.91 3.56 6.02
N GLU A 67 9.97 4.13 6.59
CA GLU A 67 10.49 3.71 7.90
C GLU A 67 9.47 3.93 9.02
N ASP A 68 8.81 5.09 9.05
CA ASP A 68 7.74 5.38 10.01
C ASP A 68 6.58 4.38 9.92
N TYR A 69 6.14 4.02 8.71
CA TYR A 69 5.12 2.99 8.50
C TYR A 69 5.57 1.62 9.01
N ALA A 70 6.80 1.20 8.71
CA ALA A 70 7.34 -0.07 9.20
C ALA A 70 7.40 -0.09 10.73
N ASP A 71 7.88 0.98 11.35
CA ASP A 71 8.01 1.12 12.79
C ASP A 71 6.65 1.17 13.49
N GLN A 72 5.68 1.94 13.00
CA GLN A 72 4.35 2.01 13.63
C GLN A 72 3.61 0.67 13.54
N ILE A 73 3.73 -0.09 12.43
CA ILE A 73 3.10 -1.40 12.29
C ILE A 73 3.77 -2.40 13.24
N ARG A 74 5.10 -2.36 13.36
CA ARG A 74 5.84 -3.15 14.36
C ARG A 74 5.33 -2.81 15.77
N SER A 75 5.29 -1.54 16.14
CA SER A 75 4.81 -1.07 17.44
C SER A 75 3.36 -1.46 17.73
N TYR A 76 2.49 -1.47 16.72
CA TYR A 76 1.12 -1.97 16.88
C TYR A 76 1.08 -3.44 17.30
N PHE A 77 1.90 -4.31 16.70
CA PHE A 77 1.90 -5.73 17.03
C PHE A 77 2.67 -6.08 18.31
N PHE A 78 3.73 -5.35 18.65
CA PHE A 78 4.60 -5.68 19.80
C PHE A 78 4.28 -4.87 21.06
N MET A 79 3.78 -3.66 20.91
CA MET A 79 3.52 -2.73 22.03
C MET A 79 2.05 -2.30 22.13
N GLY A 80 1.19 -2.72 21.19
CA GLY A 80 -0.22 -2.35 21.18
C GLY A 80 -0.48 -0.86 20.87
N GLN A 81 0.50 -0.16 20.30
CA GLN A 81 0.33 1.25 19.93
C GLN A 81 -0.67 1.40 18.77
N PRO A 82 -1.53 2.43 18.77
CA PRO A 82 -2.48 2.63 17.68
C PRO A 82 -1.76 2.96 16.37
N LEU A 83 -2.26 2.42 15.26
CA LEU A 83 -1.82 2.77 13.91
C LEU A 83 -2.24 4.21 13.60
N ARG A 84 -1.35 4.99 12.97
CA ARG A 84 -1.57 6.41 12.66
C ARG A 84 -2.19 6.66 11.30
N ASP A 85 -2.20 5.66 10.42
CA ASP A 85 -2.98 5.68 9.18
C ASP A 85 -4.42 5.19 9.42
N PRO A 86 -5.46 5.97 9.04
CA PRO A 86 -6.85 5.60 9.26
C PRO A 86 -7.30 4.31 8.56
N MET A 87 -6.78 4.00 7.37
CA MET A 87 -7.18 2.80 6.62
C MET A 87 -6.56 1.55 7.22
N LEU A 88 -5.27 1.60 7.59
CA LEU A 88 -4.63 0.51 8.31
C LEU A 88 -5.24 0.29 9.69
N ARG A 89 -5.54 1.38 10.41
CA ARG A 89 -6.25 1.34 11.70
C ARG A 89 -7.60 0.65 11.55
N ALA A 90 -8.41 1.05 10.56
CA ALA A 90 -9.71 0.44 10.30
C ALA A 90 -9.59 -1.04 9.91
N LEU A 91 -8.66 -1.38 9.01
CA LEU A 91 -8.41 -2.78 8.63
C LEU A 91 -8.04 -3.64 9.84
N ALA A 92 -7.20 -3.13 10.74
CA ALA A 92 -6.73 -3.85 11.93
C ALA A 92 -7.77 -3.94 13.07
N SER A 93 -8.84 -3.14 13.01
CA SER A 93 -9.80 -3.01 14.11
C SER A 93 -10.77 -4.20 14.19
N GLU A 94 -11.03 -4.67 15.41
CA GLU A 94 -12.06 -5.70 15.67
C GLU A 94 -13.48 -5.17 15.45
N LYS A 95 -13.71 -3.89 15.78
CA LYS A 95 -14.98 -3.19 15.59
C LYS A 95 -14.76 -1.92 14.80
N PHE A 96 -15.69 -1.59 13.90
CA PHE A 96 -15.66 -0.33 13.18
C PHE A 96 -16.20 0.84 14.02
N PRO A 97 -15.84 2.10 13.69
CA PRO A 97 -16.36 3.26 14.39
C PRO A 97 -17.89 3.26 14.43
N GLU A 98 -18.51 3.60 15.56
CA GLU A 98 -19.97 3.68 15.67
C GLU A 98 -20.56 4.84 14.86
N SER A 99 -19.78 5.91 14.66
CA SER A 99 -20.19 7.08 13.89
C SER A 99 -20.47 6.74 12.41
N PRO A 100 -21.71 6.92 11.92
CA PRO A 100 -22.04 6.71 10.50
C PRO A 100 -21.18 7.57 9.58
N GLN A 101 -20.83 8.79 10.00
CA GLN A 101 -19.99 9.69 9.21
C GLN A 101 -18.57 9.13 9.05
N HIS A 102 -17.99 8.55 10.10
CA HIS A 102 -16.67 7.91 10.01
C HIS A 102 -16.70 6.67 9.13
N ARG A 103 -17.75 5.83 9.23
CA ARG A 103 -17.95 4.68 8.33
C ARG A 103 -18.02 5.11 6.86
N ARG A 104 -18.81 6.14 6.56
CA ARG A 104 -18.94 6.68 5.19
C ARG A 104 -17.61 7.24 4.67
N LYS A 105 -16.78 7.86 5.51
CA LYS A 105 -15.43 8.29 5.13
C LYS A 105 -14.54 7.11 4.73
N LEU A 106 -14.58 5.99 5.46
CA LEU A 106 -13.85 4.77 5.10
C LEU A 106 -14.31 4.21 3.76
N VAL A 107 -15.62 4.17 3.51
CA VAL A 107 -16.18 3.76 2.22
C VAL A 107 -15.67 4.66 1.09
N ALA A 108 -15.77 5.98 1.26
CA ALA A 108 -15.30 6.94 0.26
C ALA A 108 -13.80 6.82 -0.02
N TRP A 109 -12.98 6.54 0.99
CA TRP A 109 -11.55 6.31 0.82
C TRP A 109 -11.25 4.99 0.11
N ALA A 110 -11.97 3.91 0.44
CA ALA A 110 -11.82 2.63 -0.24
C ALA A 110 -12.18 2.68 -1.73
N LEU A 111 -12.88 3.71 -2.20
CA LEU A 111 -13.17 3.96 -3.62
C LEU A 111 -12.13 4.81 -4.35
N ARG A 112 -11.09 5.30 -3.65
CA ARG A 112 -9.99 6.06 -4.28
C ARG A 112 -8.98 5.19 -5.04
N ALA A 113 -9.21 3.89 -5.13
CA ALA A 113 -8.46 3.01 -6.01
C ALA A 113 -8.85 3.25 -7.49
N ASN A 114 -7.90 3.07 -8.41
CA ASN A 114 -8.18 3.19 -9.84
C ASN A 114 -9.25 2.16 -10.25
N ARG A 115 -10.39 2.62 -10.76
CA ARG A 115 -11.53 1.74 -11.10
C ARG A 115 -11.14 0.69 -12.13
N GLU A 116 -10.51 1.10 -13.22
CA GLU A 116 -10.19 0.21 -14.34
C GLU A 116 -9.18 -0.87 -13.98
N HIS A 117 -8.13 -0.52 -13.24
CA HIS A 117 -6.98 -1.41 -13.02
C HIS A 117 -6.97 -2.10 -11.65
N LEU A 118 -7.68 -1.56 -10.65
CA LEU A 118 -7.67 -2.09 -9.29
C LEU A 118 -9.04 -2.58 -8.82
N ILE A 119 -10.15 -2.06 -9.37
CA ILE A 119 -11.50 -2.46 -8.94
C ILE A 119 -12.13 -3.45 -9.93
N ASN A 120 -12.32 -3.02 -11.18
CA ASN A 120 -12.98 -3.79 -12.23
C ASN A 120 -12.41 -5.19 -12.48
N PRO A 121 -11.08 -5.45 -12.36
CA PRO A 121 -10.55 -6.79 -12.57
C PRO A 121 -10.99 -7.82 -11.51
N TYR A 122 -11.53 -7.38 -10.37
CA TYR A 122 -11.93 -8.24 -9.27
C TYR A 122 -13.46 -8.17 -9.07
N PRO A 123 -14.23 -9.17 -9.53
CA PRO A 123 -15.70 -9.13 -9.48
C PRO A 123 -16.28 -8.86 -8.08
N ALA A 124 -15.71 -9.44 -7.01
CA ALA A 124 -16.16 -9.16 -5.66
C ALA A 124 -15.87 -7.72 -5.22
N TYR A 125 -14.72 -7.15 -5.58
CA TYR A 125 -14.43 -5.75 -5.26
C TYR A 125 -15.30 -4.79 -6.08
N LEU A 126 -15.54 -5.10 -7.36
CA LEU A 126 -16.47 -4.34 -8.20
C LEU A 126 -17.87 -4.31 -7.59
N ALA A 127 -18.42 -5.46 -7.19
CA ALA A 127 -19.74 -5.51 -6.54
C ALA A 127 -19.78 -4.71 -5.23
N LEU A 128 -18.71 -4.75 -4.44
CA LEU A 128 -18.58 -3.92 -3.22
C LEU A 128 -18.51 -2.43 -3.56
N ALA A 129 -17.83 -2.07 -4.65
CA ALA A 129 -17.69 -0.69 -5.10
C ALA A 129 -19.02 -0.11 -5.64
N GLU A 130 -19.78 -0.89 -6.41
CA GLU A 130 -21.12 -0.50 -6.86
C GLU A 130 -22.07 -0.30 -5.68
N ARG A 131 -22.03 -1.20 -4.69
CA ARG A 131 -22.77 -1.04 -3.44
C ARG A 131 -22.30 0.19 -2.65
N ALA A 132 -21.01 0.47 -2.62
CA ALA A 132 -20.44 1.65 -1.98
C ALA A 132 -20.92 2.94 -2.65
N ASP A 133 -20.96 3.00 -3.98
CA ASP A 133 -21.47 4.14 -4.74
C ASP A 133 -22.94 4.42 -4.39
N ALA A 134 -23.79 3.38 -4.40
CA ALA A 134 -25.20 3.50 -4.03
C ALA A 134 -25.37 3.98 -2.57
N LEU A 135 -24.56 3.44 -1.65
CA LEU A 135 -24.56 3.85 -0.25
C LEU A 135 -24.16 5.32 -0.08
N LEU A 136 -23.14 5.78 -0.80
CA LEU A 136 -22.68 7.16 -0.71
C LEU A 136 -23.68 8.14 -1.33
N ALA A 137 -24.46 7.71 -2.32
CA ALA A 137 -25.53 8.49 -2.93
C ALA A 137 -26.74 8.71 -2.00
N ASP A 138 -27.02 7.77 -1.08
CA ASP A 138 -28.05 7.92 -0.05
C ASP A 138 -27.46 8.46 1.27
N PRO A 139 -27.80 9.69 1.71
CA PRO A 139 -27.30 10.24 2.98
C PRO A 139 -27.74 9.47 4.23
N GLN A 140 -28.83 8.71 4.16
CA GLN A 140 -29.38 7.94 5.29
C GLN A 140 -28.80 6.53 5.38
N ALA A 141 -28.19 6.02 4.30
CA ALA A 141 -27.59 4.71 4.29
C ALA A 141 -26.36 4.65 5.21
N VAL A 142 -26.33 3.64 6.09
CA VAL A 142 -25.24 3.39 7.02
C VAL A 142 -24.52 2.09 6.65
N PRO A 143 -23.19 2.12 6.45
CA PRO A 143 -22.42 0.91 6.18
C PRO A 143 -22.48 -0.06 7.37
N ASP A 144 -22.83 -1.32 7.11
CA ASP A 144 -22.75 -2.38 8.11
C ASP A 144 -21.30 -2.89 8.28
N GLU A 145 -21.07 -3.64 9.36
CA GLU A 145 -19.74 -4.15 9.74
C GLU A 145 -19.17 -5.13 8.70
N ALA A 146 -20.00 -6.04 8.19
CA ALA A 146 -19.56 -7.08 7.25
C ALA A 146 -19.14 -6.44 5.91
N PHE A 147 -19.91 -5.48 5.44
CA PHE A 147 -19.59 -4.69 4.26
C PHE A 147 -18.29 -3.91 4.41
N LEU A 148 -18.09 -3.24 5.54
CA LEU A 148 -16.84 -2.50 5.80
C LEU A 148 -15.63 -3.42 5.88
N ALA A 149 -15.77 -4.58 6.53
CA ALA A 149 -14.71 -5.58 6.59
C ALA A 149 -14.29 -6.01 5.18
N ASP A 150 -15.27 -6.37 4.34
CA ASP A 150 -14.99 -6.85 2.99
C ASP A 150 -14.44 -5.75 2.08
N LEU A 151 -15.01 -4.56 2.12
CA LEU A 151 -14.56 -3.43 1.31
C LEU A 151 -13.13 -3.01 1.67
N LEU A 152 -12.81 -2.91 2.97
CA LEU A 152 -11.46 -2.53 3.41
C LEU A 152 -10.45 -3.62 3.09
N THR A 153 -10.79 -4.90 3.24
CA THR A 153 -9.89 -5.98 2.86
C THR A 153 -9.62 -5.96 1.35
N TRP A 154 -10.67 -5.82 0.53
CA TRP A 154 -10.50 -5.74 -0.92
C TRP A 154 -9.69 -4.54 -1.39
N TYR A 155 -9.90 -3.37 -0.80
CA TYR A 155 -9.08 -2.20 -1.07
C TYR A 155 -7.58 -2.53 -0.90
N HIS A 156 -7.20 -3.16 0.21
CA HIS A 156 -5.80 -3.52 0.44
C HIS A 156 -5.30 -4.66 -0.45
N LEU A 157 -6.12 -5.70 -0.70
CA LEU A 157 -5.76 -6.80 -1.59
C LEU A 157 -5.55 -6.35 -3.03
N ALA A 158 -6.42 -5.47 -3.53
CA ALA A 158 -6.31 -4.91 -4.87
C ALA A 158 -4.99 -4.14 -5.06
N TRP A 159 -4.57 -3.39 -4.04
CA TRP A 159 -3.30 -2.66 -4.02
C TRP A 159 -2.06 -3.55 -3.88
N MET A 160 -2.16 -4.83 -3.51
CA MET A 160 -0.96 -5.68 -3.42
C MET A 160 -0.23 -5.78 -4.76
N GLY A 161 1.10 -5.75 -4.72
CA GLY A 161 1.94 -6.03 -5.88
C GLY A 161 1.62 -7.39 -6.52
N GLU A 162 1.73 -7.48 -7.84
CA GLU A 162 1.44 -8.70 -8.60
C GLU A 162 2.38 -9.84 -8.20
N THR A 163 3.64 -9.54 -7.88
CA THR A 163 4.57 -10.55 -7.36
C THR A 163 4.08 -11.09 -6.02
N VAL A 164 3.57 -10.22 -5.15
CA VAL A 164 3.01 -10.61 -3.84
C VAL A 164 1.77 -11.48 -4.03
N LYS A 165 0.85 -11.10 -4.92
CA LYS A 165 -0.34 -11.89 -5.26
C LYS A 165 0.02 -13.30 -5.76
N ARG A 166 1.15 -13.46 -6.45
CA ARG A 166 1.63 -14.75 -7.00
C ARG A 166 2.43 -15.61 -6.03
N THR A 167 3.00 -15.03 -4.98
CA THR A 167 3.98 -15.73 -4.12
C THR A 167 3.55 -15.81 -2.65
N CYS A 168 2.73 -14.87 -2.17
CA CYS A 168 2.29 -14.84 -0.78
C CYS A 168 1.02 -15.69 -0.58
N LEU A 169 1.17 -16.84 0.09
CA LEU A 169 0.07 -17.76 0.38
C LEU A 169 -1.09 -17.13 1.15
N LEU A 170 -0.81 -16.18 2.05
CA LEU A 170 -1.87 -15.46 2.78
C LEU A 170 -2.72 -14.63 1.80
N VAL A 171 -2.08 -13.82 0.96
CA VAL A 171 -2.78 -12.98 -0.01
C VAL A 171 -3.58 -13.84 -0.99
N GLN A 172 -3.03 -14.95 -1.46
CA GLN A 172 -3.75 -15.90 -2.33
C GLN A 172 -4.99 -16.47 -1.67
N LYS A 173 -4.90 -16.89 -0.40
CA LYS A 173 -6.06 -17.40 0.34
C LYS A 173 -7.15 -16.34 0.49
N LEU A 174 -6.77 -15.10 0.81
CA LEU A 174 -7.73 -14.01 0.97
C LEU A 174 -8.37 -13.63 -0.38
N LEU A 175 -7.60 -13.58 -1.46
CA LEU A 175 -8.12 -13.38 -2.81
C LEU A 175 -9.12 -14.49 -3.18
N ALA A 176 -8.83 -15.76 -2.89
CA ALA A 176 -9.73 -16.86 -3.17
C ALA A 176 -11.02 -16.83 -2.33
N GLN A 177 -10.96 -16.31 -1.10
CA GLN A 177 -12.10 -16.26 -0.18
C GLN A 177 -13.19 -15.28 -0.61
N GLN A 178 -12.82 -14.17 -1.26
CA GLN A 178 -13.71 -13.13 -1.81
C GLN A 178 -14.56 -12.32 -0.80
N HIS A 179 -15.06 -12.89 0.30
CA HIS A 179 -15.95 -12.20 1.24
C HIS A 179 -15.88 -12.77 2.67
N ALA A 180 -16.60 -12.13 3.59
CA ALA A 180 -16.69 -12.52 5.00
C ALA A 180 -15.32 -12.61 5.71
N PHE A 181 -14.45 -11.61 5.48
CA PHE A 181 -13.11 -11.58 6.07
C PHE A 181 -13.15 -11.38 7.59
N GLN A 182 -12.59 -12.34 8.32
CA GLN A 182 -12.60 -12.34 9.78
C GLN A 182 -11.60 -11.34 10.35
N PRO A 183 -11.84 -10.79 11.57
CA PRO A 183 -10.91 -9.85 12.20
C PRO A 183 -9.47 -10.35 12.27
N VAL A 184 -9.27 -11.65 12.55
CA VAL A 184 -7.94 -12.28 12.58
C VAL A 184 -7.25 -12.22 11.21
N GLN A 185 -7.98 -12.49 10.12
CA GLN A 185 -7.46 -12.46 8.75
C GLN A 185 -7.09 -11.04 8.32
N ARG A 186 -7.89 -10.05 8.71
CA ARG A 186 -7.58 -8.64 8.46
C ARG A 186 -6.32 -8.19 9.20
N ARG A 187 -6.13 -8.63 10.45
CA ARG A 187 -4.90 -8.38 11.21
C ARG A 187 -3.69 -9.11 10.62
N GLU A 188 -3.86 -10.34 10.11
CA GLU A 188 -2.80 -11.04 9.37
C GLU A 188 -2.40 -10.27 8.11
N LEU A 189 -3.37 -9.71 7.38
CA LEU A 189 -3.10 -8.86 6.22
C LEU A 189 -2.30 -7.60 6.61
N VAL A 190 -2.63 -6.94 7.71
CA VAL A 190 -1.86 -5.78 8.22
C VAL A 190 -0.44 -6.20 8.60
N ARG A 191 -0.25 -7.39 9.18
CA ARG A 191 1.08 -7.93 9.48
C ARG A 191 1.89 -8.14 8.21
N GLU A 192 1.27 -8.66 7.17
CA GLU A 192 1.92 -8.87 5.87
C GLU A 192 2.30 -7.54 5.20
N ILE A 193 1.40 -6.55 5.22
CA ILE A 193 1.69 -5.17 4.79
C ILE A 193 2.93 -4.64 5.51
N GLY A 194 3.01 -4.81 6.84
CA GLY A 194 4.17 -4.39 7.61
C GLY A 194 5.49 -5.06 7.17
N LYS A 195 5.47 -6.36 6.85
CA LYS A 195 6.66 -7.05 6.34
C LYS A 195 7.09 -6.51 4.98
N LEU A 196 6.15 -6.28 4.07
CA LEU A 196 6.45 -5.75 2.74
C LEU A 196 7.09 -4.38 2.83
N ILE A 197 6.51 -3.47 3.62
CA ILE A 197 7.03 -2.11 3.83
C ILE A 197 8.42 -2.16 4.46
N ALA A 198 8.60 -2.93 5.54
CA ALA A 198 9.90 -3.09 6.20
C ALA A 198 10.98 -3.69 5.28
N GLY A 199 10.57 -4.47 4.26
CA GLY A 199 11.45 -5.06 3.27
C GLY A 199 11.89 -4.10 2.15
N VAL A 200 11.19 -2.99 1.90
CA VAL A 200 11.48 -2.10 0.76
C VAL A 200 12.93 -1.60 0.81
N ILE A 201 13.31 -0.87 1.85
CA ILE A 201 14.63 -0.22 1.94
C ILE A 201 15.77 -1.26 1.93
N PRO A 202 15.73 -2.34 2.72
CA PRO A 202 16.77 -3.37 2.67
C PRO A 202 16.94 -4.03 1.30
N ARG A 203 15.85 -4.27 0.57
CA ARG A 203 15.91 -4.87 -0.78
C ARG A 203 16.63 -3.96 -1.76
N TYR A 204 16.27 -2.67 -1.80
CA TYR A 204 16.98 -1.71 -2.66
C TYR A 204 18.44 -1.52 -2.25
N ARG A 205 18.76 -1.55 -0.95
CA ARG A 205 20.16 -1.54 -0.49
C ARG A 205 20.93 -2.74 -1.02
N HIS A 206 20.38 -3.95 -0.88
CA HIS A 206 21.04 -5.16 -1.37
C HIS A 206 21.23 -5.14 -2.89
N LEU A 207 20.23 -4.68 -3.66
CA LEU A 207 20.33 -4.49 -5.10
C LEU A 207 21.45 -3.50 -5.49
N ALA A 208 21.69 -2.46 -4.68
CA ALA A 208 22.76 -1.50 -4.89
C ALA A 208 24.14 -2.11 -4.56
N ASP A 209 24.24 -2.84 -3.45
CA ASP A 209 25.46 -3.54 -3.02
C ASP A 209 25.90 -4.59 -4.05
N ASP A 210 24.95 -5.26 -4.70
CA ASP A 210 25.18 -6.20 -5.81
C ASP A 210 25.47 -5.51 -7.16
N GLY A 211 25.49 -4.17 -7.17
CA GLY A 211 25.67 -3.32 -8.34
C GLY A 211 24.53 -3.40 -9.36
N LYS A 212 23.40 -4.05 -9.04
CA LYS A 212 22.24 -4.19 -9.94
C LYS A 212 21.56 -2.85 -10.17
N ILE A 213 21.60 -1.96 -9.20
CA ILE A 213 21.11 -0.60 -9.36
C ILE A 213 22.16 0.43 -9.00
N GLU A 214 22.04 1.61 -9.60
CA GLU A 214 22.64 2.83 -9.11
C GLU A 214 21.60 3.61 -8.32
N LEU A 215 21.96 4.04 -7.11
CA LEU A 215 21.10 4.87 -6.26
C LEU A 215 21.39 6.34 -6.50
N SER A 216 20.33 7.12 -6.70
CA SER A 216 20.40 8.59 -6.70
C SER A 216 19.42 9.18 -5.71
N MET A 217 19.63 10.44 -5.34
CA MET A 217 18.72 11.17 -4.47
C MET A 217 18.33 12.51 -5.06
N THR A 218 17.09 12.90 -4.80
CA THR A 218 16.54 14.23 -5.07
C THR A 218 16.47 15.01 -3.76
N PRO A 219 16.53 16.37 -3.75
CA PRO A 219 16.48 17.13 -2.51
C PRO A 219 15.25 16.80 -1.65
N TYR A 220 15.39 17.00 -0.34
CA TYR A 220 14.50 16.49 0.71
C TYR A 220 13.01 16.45 0.34
N GLY A 221 12.43 17.62 0.01
CA GLY A 221 11.00 17.78 -0.27
C GLY A 221 10.62 17.78 -1.75
N HIS A 222 11.50 17.32 -2.65
CA HIS A 222 11.30 17.38 -4.09
C HIS A 222 10.90 18.78 -4.60
N PRO A 223 11.70 19.84 -4.32
CA PRO A 223 11.38 21.18 -4.78
C PRO A 223 11.42 21.24 -6.31
N ILE A 224 10.45 21.94 -6.92
CA ILE A 224 10.50 22.28 -8.34
C ILE A 224 11.53 23.41 -8.48
N VAL A 225 12.76 23.04 -8.81
CA VAL A 225 13.87 23.97 -9.11
C VAL A 225 13.95 24.23 -10.62
N PRO A 226 14.34 25.44 -11.07
CA PRO A 226 14.48 25.79 -12.49
C PRO A 226 15.48 24.92 -13.25
#